data_AF-U6KTS3-F1
#
_entry.id   AF-U6KTS3-F1
#
_cell.length_a   1.000
_cell.length_b   1.000
_cell.length_c   1.000
_cell.angle_alpha   90.00
_cell.angle_beta   90.00
_cell.angle_gamma   90.00
#
_symmetry.space_group_name_H-M   'P 1'
#
loop_
_entity.id
_entity.type
_entity.pdbx_description
1 polymer ?
#
loop_
_entity_poly.entity_id
_entity_poly.type
_entity_poly.pdbx_seq_one_letter_code
_entity_poly.pdbx_strand_id
1 'polypeptide(L)'
;MFFLSPCLLRSRSKRLLVQLKSAALSNFFYMTHKSPTKKNTRIALRKHDPRAGKHVMFYETRQPADSPKKRLSLHLQKYIHWTGRNMKLMARRVERAWEYGAFQKYFDEKYPTLTDSRGRSLPRMK
;
A
#
# COMPACT_ATOMS: atom_id res chain seq x y z
N MET A 1 -46.06 22.17 -7.43
CA MET A 1 -45.24 20.95 -7.71
C MET A 1 -43.78 21.38 -7.78
N PHE A 2 -42.98 21.11 -6.75
CA PHE A 2 -41.56 21.47 -6.76
C PHE A 2 -40.77 20.44 -7.57
N PHE A 3 -40.42 20.79 -8.80
CA PHE A 3 -39.46 20.04 -9.61
C PHE A 3 -38.08 20.17 -8.96
N LEU A 4 -37.77 19.25 -8.04
CA LEU A 4 -36.43 19.08 -7.50
C LEU A 4 -35.49 18.70 -8.66
N SER A 5 -34.79 19.71 -9.16
CA SER A 5 -33.81 19.61 -10.23
C SER A 5 -32.78 18.50 -9.97
N PRO A 6 -32.39 17.70 -11.00
CA PRO A 6 -31.43 16.59 -10.86
C PRO A 6 -30.01 17.04 -10.47
N CYS A 7 -29.76 18.35 -10.51
CA CYS A 7 -28.50 18.97 -10.09
C CYS A 7 -28.26 18.87 -8.58
N LEU A 8 -29.31 18.97 -7.74
CA LEU A 8 -29.21 18.88 -6.28
C LEU A 8 -29.02 17.44 -5.78
N LEU A 9 -29.43 16.44 -6.58
CA LEU A 9 -29.27 15.02 -6.27
C LEU A 9 -27.93 14.43 -6.72
N ARG A 10 -27.07 15.21 -7.38
CA ARG A 10 -25.76 14.72 -7.86
C ARG A 10 -24.77 14.65 -6.70
N SER A 11 -24.69 13.48 -6.07
CA SER A 11 -23.68 13.17 -5.04
C SER A 11 -22.27 13.46 -5.56
N ARG A 12 -21.60 14.46 -4.97
CA ARG A 12 -20.21 14.84 -5.26
C ARG A 12 -19.16 13.91 -4.63
N SER A 13 -19.57 12.73 -4.15
CA SER A 13 -18.68 11.80 -3.47
C SER A 13 -17.73 11.15 -4.48
N LYS A 14 -16.40 11.37 -4.32
CA LYS A 14 -15.37 10.80 -5.19
C LYS A 14 -15.41 9.27 -5.10
N ARG A 15 -15.73 8.59 -6.20
CA ARG A 15 -15.80 7.12 -6.23
C ARG A 15 -14.42 6.50 -5.98
N LEU A 16 -14.38 5.44 -5.18
CA LEU A 16 -13.17 4.71 -4.85
C LEU A 16 -12.76 3.81 -6.02
N LEU A 17 -11.51 3.90 -6.46
CA LEU A 17 -10.97 3.05 -7.51
C LEU A 17 -10.51 1.72 -6.90
N VAL A 18 -11.03 0.60 -7.37
CA VAL A 18 -10.82 -0.73 -6.77
C VAL A 18 -10.32 -1.71 -7.83
N GLN A 19 -9.41 -2.59 -7.43
CA GLN A 19 -8.92 -3.70 -8.24
C GLN A 19 -9.68 -4.98 -7.91
N LEU A 20 -10.15 -5.68 -8.95
CA LEU A 20 -10.80 -6.98 -8.85
C LEU A 20 -9.90 -8.05 -9.47
N LYS A 21 -9.51 -9.08 -8.71
CA LYS A 21 -8.71 -10.20 -9.23
C LYS A 21 -9.58 -11.41 -9.56
N SER A 22 -9.20 -12.13 -10.60
CA SER A 22 -9.86 -13.37 -11.02
C SER A 22 -9.73 -14.47 -9.97
N ALA A 23 -10.81 -15.19 -9.70
CA ALA A 23 -10.79 -16.38 -8.85
C ALA A 23 -10.09 -17.58 -9.52
N ALA A 24 -9.87 -17.54 -10.84
CA ALA A 24 -9.15 -18.59 -11.57
C ALA A 24 -7.63 -18.53 -11.42
N LEU A 25 -7.10 -17.65 -10.57
CA LEU A 25 -5.66 -17.47 -10.33
C LEU A 25 -4.82 -17.16 -11.59
N SER A 26 -5.46 -16.62 -12.63
CA SER A 26 -4.84 -16.28 -13.92
C SER A 26 -3.94 -15.04 -13.91
N ASN A 27 -3.85 -14.35 -12.77
CA ASN A 27 -3.26 -13.02 -12.58
C ASN A 27 -3.92 -11.89 -13.41
N PHE A 28 -5.05 -12.16 -14.06
CA PHE A 28 -5.83 -11.12 -14.73
C PHE A 28 -6.67 -10.31 -13.73
N PHE A 29 -6.79 -9.00 -13.95
CA PHE A 29 -7.54 -8.11 -13.07
C PHE A 29 -8.28 -7.02 -13.84
N TYR A 30 -9.38 -6.55 -13.25
CA TYR A 30 -10.11 -5.38 -13.70
C TYR A 30 -9.98 -4.23 -12.70
N MET A 31 -10.00 -3.00 -13.20
CA MET A 31 -10.17 -1.80 -12.38
C MET A 31 -11.62 -1.32 -12.48
N THR A 32 -12.22 -1.00 -11.34
CA THR A 32 -13.62 -0.55 -11.26
C THR A 32 -13.78 0.54 -10.23
N HIS A 33 -14.87 1.31 -10.32
CA HIS A 33 -15.20 2.32 -9.33
C HIS A 33 -16.32 1.84 -8.40
N LYS A 34 -16.15 2.12 -7.11
CA LYS A 34 -17.06 1.75 -6.02
C LYS A 34 -17.56 2.99 -5.29
N SER A 35 -18.79 2.94 -4.79
CA SER A 35 -19.33 4.05 -4.00
C SER A 35 -18.60 4.16 -2.66
N PRO A 36 -18.27 5.38 -2.18
CA PRO A 36 -17.58 5.55 -0.89
C PRO A 36 -18.38 5.02 0.31
N THR A 37 -19.71 5.01 0.21
CA THR A 37 -20.60 4.41 1.20
C THR A 37 -20.38 2.91 1.39
N LYS A 38 -19.99 2.20 0.32
CA LYS A 38 -19.75 0.75 0.35
C LYS A 38 -18.30 0.41 0.67
N LYS A 39 -17.45 1.38 1.07
CA LYS A 39 -16.00 1.16 1.28
C LYS A 39 -15.67 -0.06 2.16
N ASN A 40 -16.50 -0.32 3.18
CA ASN A 40 -16.28 -1.38 4.16
C ASN A 40 -16.62 -2.79 3.63
N THR A 41 -17.48 -2.92 2.62
CA THR A 41 -17.94 -4.22 2.09
C THR A 41 -17.17 -4.58 0.83
N ARG A 42 -16.68 -5.81 0.69
CA ARG A 42 -15.96 -6.22 -0.54
C ARG A 42 -16.94 -6.52 -1.67
N ILE A 43 -16.57 -6.17 -2.90
CA ILE A 43 -17.35 -6.49 -4.10
C ILE A 43 -16.89 -7.82 -4.70
N ALA A 44 -17.85 -8.63 -5.15
CA ALA A 44 -17.65 -9.78 -6.02
C ALA A 44 -18.48 -9.60 -7.30
N LEU A 45 -17.87 -9.76 -8.48
CA LEU A 45 -18.55 -9.66 -9.77
C LEU A 45 -18.23 -10.86 -10.64
N ARG A 46 -19.21 -11.38 -11.37
CA ARG A 46 -18.98 -12.40 -12.41
C ARG A 46 -18.61 -11.70 -13.72
N LYS A 47 -17.40 -11.93 -14.24
CA LYS A 47 -16.91 -11.34 -15.50
C LYS A 47 -16.13 -12.37 -16.32
N HIS A 48 -15.98 -12.10 -17.62
CA HIS A 48 -15.15 -12.93 -18.48
C HIS A 48 -13.68 -12.76 -18.10
N ASP A 49 -12.95 -13.87 -17.95
CA ASP A 49 -11.50 -13.86 -17.81
C ASP A 49 -10.88 -14.33 -19.14
N PRO A 50 -10.18 -13.46 -19.90
CA PRO A 50 -9.61 -13.81 -21.19
C PRO A 50 -8.51 -14.87 -21.09
N ARG A 51 -7.87 -15.01 -19.92
CA ARG A 51 -6.83 -16.04 -19.72
C ARG A 51 -7.42 -17.41 -19.40
N ALA A 52 -8.57 -17.43 -18.72
CA ALA A 52 -9.27 -18.68 -18.41
C ALA A 52 -10.27 -19.10 -19.52
N GLY A 53 -10.61 -18.18 -20.43
CA GLY A 53 -11.56 -18.43 -21.53
C GLY A 53 -13.01 -18.62 -21.09
N LYS A 54 -13.38 -18.15 -19.89
CA LYS A 54 -14.72 -18.33 -19.32
C LYS A 54 -15.11 -17.24 -18.33
N HIS A 55 -16.39 -17.15 -17.99
CA HIS A 55 -16.87 -16.25 -16.95
C HIS A 55 -16.55 -16.81 -15.56
N VAL A 56 -15.78 -16.04 -14.80
CA VAL A 56 -15.32 -16.38 -13.45
C VAL A 56 -15.74 -15.29 -12.47
N MET A 57 -15.80 -15.63 -11.19
CA MET A 57 -15.94 -14.63 -10.14
C MET A 57 -14.65 -13.82 -9.99
N PHE A 58 -14.79 -12.52 -9.84
CA PHE A 58 -13.71 -11.59 -9.52
C PHE A 58 -13.96 -10.98 -8.17
N TYR A 59 -12.95 -10.98 -7.32
CA TYR A 59 -13.03 -10.47 -5.95
C TYR A 59 -12.21 -9.20 -5.78
N GLU A 60 -12.76 -8.23 -5.04
CA GLU A 60 -12.03 -7.05 -4.61
C GLU A 60 -10.80 -7.43 -3.79
N THR A 61 -9.63 -7.06 -4.29
CA THR A 61 -8.38 -7.17 -3.55
C THR A 61 -8.18 -5.97 -2.66
N ARG A 62 -7.52 -6.20 -1.52
CA ARG A 62 -6.97 -5.11 -0.71
C ARG A 62 -6.07 -4.29 -1.63
N GLN A 63 -6.38 -3.00 -1.79
CA GLN A 63 -5.45 -2.09 -2.43
C GLN A 63 -4.10 -2.25 -1.73
N PRO A 64 -2.98 -2.34 -2.46
CA PRO A 64 -1.67 -2.27 -1.81
C PRO A 64 -1.70 -1.03 -0.92
N ALA A 65 -1.36 -1.18 0.36
CA ALA A 65 -1.30 -0.03 1.26
C ALA A 65 -0.45 1.03 0.56
N ASP A 66 -1.00 2.24 0.46
CA ASP A 66 -0.44 3.36 -0.30
C ASP A 66 1.08 3.33 -0.22
N SER A 67 1.74 3.36 -1.39
CA SER A 67 3.18 3.51 -1.67
C SER A 67 4.14 3.29 -0.48
N PRO A 68 5.22 2.48 -0.63
CA PRO A 68 6.15 2.19 0.48
C PRO A 68 6.48 3.46 1.26
N LYS A 69 6.21 3.47 2.58
CA LYS A 69 6.35 4.62 3.48
C LYS A 69 7.51 5.50 3.01
N LYS A 70 7.21 6.66 2.42
CA LYS A 70 8.16 7.45 1.63
C LYS A 70 9.46 7.62 2.43
N ARG A 71 10.58 7.11 1.91
CA ARG A 71 11.92 7.39 2.45
C ARG A 71 12.09 8.91 2.51
N LEU A 72 12.81 9.43 3.51
CA LEU A 72 13.08 10.87 3.60
C LEU A 72 13.76 11.32 2.29
N SER A 73 13.15 12.28 1.59
CA SER A 73 13.73 12.86 0.38
C SER A 73 15.10 13.50 0.69
N LEU A 74 16.05 13.44 -0.24
CA LEU A 74 17.38 14.06 -0.08
C LEU A 74 17.28 15.55 0.22
N HIS A 75 16.32 16.25 -0.39
CA HIS A 75 16.08 17.67 -0.14
C HIS A 75 15.67 17.92 1.33
N LEU A 76 14.73 17.12 1.83
CA LEU A 76 14.31 17.19 3.23
C LEU A 76 15.49 16.85 4.16
N GLN A 77 16.36 15.92 3.76
CA GLN A 77 17.54 15.62 4.53
C GLN A 77 18.47 16.84 4.64
N LYS A 78 18.82 17.48 3.53
CA LYS A 78 19.67 18.68 3.52
C LYS A 78 19.07 19.81 4.37
N TYR A 79 17.77 20.04 4.27
CA TYR A 79 17.07 21.04 5.09
C TYR A 79 17.16 20.75 6.59
N ILE A 80 17.01 19.49 7.01
CA ILE A 80 17.12 19.10 8.43
C ILE A 80 18.55 19.33 8.93
N HIS A 81 19.58 18.95 8.14
CA HIS A 81 20.97 19.22 8.50
C HIS A 81 21.26 20.72 8.63
N TRP A 82 20.69 21.54 7.74
CA TRP A 82 20.91 22.98 7.74
C TRP A 82 20.17 23.72 8.86
N THR A 83 18.93 23.35 9.15
CA THR A 83 18.09 24.06 10.14
C THR A 83 18.11 23.47 11.54
N GLY A 84 18.55 22.21 11.69
CA GLY A 84 18.42 21.44 12.92
C GLY A 84 16.96 21.11 13.30
N ARG A 85 15.97 21.47 12.47
CA ARG A 85 14.55 21.16 12.71
C ARG A 85 14.25 19.72 12.31
N ASN A 86 13.29 19.07 12.97
CA ASN A 86 12.87 17.68 12.69
C ASN A 86 13.98 16.61 12.81
N MET A 87 14.99 16.83 13.66
CA MET A 87 16.07 15.87 13.92
C MET A 87 15.60 14.47 14.32
N LYS A 88 14.44 14.36 14.98
CA LYS A 88 13.80 13.07 15.33
C LYS A 88 13.58 12.15 14.11
N LEU A 89 13.38 12.71 12.91
CA LEU A 89 13.24 11.91 11.69
C LEU A 89 14.57 11.29 11.27
N MET A 90 15.69 12.00 11.47
CA MET A 90 17.03 11.46 11.22
C MET A 90 17.43 10.43 12.26
N ALA A 91 17.18 10.71 13.55
CA ALA A 91 17.42 9.76 14.63
C ALA A 91 16.70 8.42 14.37
N ARG A 92 15.39 8.47 14.06
CA ARG A 92 14.61 7.27 13.68
C ARG A 92 15.14 6.53 12.46
N ARG A 93 15.76 7.24 11.52
CA ARG A 93 16.39 6.61 10.34
C ARG A 93 17.66 5.87 10.74
N VAL A 94 18.49 6.48 11.60
CA VAL A 94 19.73 5.88 12.12
C VAL A 94 19.41 4.70 13.02
N GLU A 95 18.48 4.85 13.97
CA GLU A 95 17.96 3.78 14.84
C GLU A 95 17.51 2.59 13.99
N ARG A 96 16.67 2.82 12.97
CA ARG A 96 16.23 1.76 12.06
C ARG A 96 17.40 1.11 11.32
N ALA A 97 18.34 1.89 10.79
CA ALA A 97 19.51 1.33 10.12
C ALA A 97 20.39 0.51 11.08
N TRP A 98 20.44 0.90 12.35
CA TRP A 98 21.15 0.19 13.41
C TRP A 98 20.46 -1.11 13.81
N GLU A 99 19.12 -1.10 13.98
CA GLU A 99 18.30 -2.29 14.21
C GLU A 99 18.45 -3.32 13.07
N TYR A 100 18.51 -2.85 11.82
CA TYR A 100 18.77 -3.71 10.67
C TYR A 100 20.27 -3.99 10.44
N GLY A 101 21.15 -3.50 11.32
CA GLY A 101 22.56 -3.88 11.38
C GLY A 101 23.49 -3.24 10.36
N ALA A 102 23.09 -2.16 9.70
CA ALA A 102 23.88 -1.49 8.66
C ALA A 102 25.26 -0.98 9.13
N PHE A 103 25.49 -0.88 10.44
CA PHE A 103 26.72 -0.34 11.04
C PHE A 103 27.62 -1.41 11.69
N GLN A 104 27.24 -2.69 11.65
CA GLN A 104 27.97 -3.78 12.30
C GLN A 104 28.32 -4.90 11.31
N LYS A 105 29.39 -4.67 10.53
CA LYS A 105 29.89 -5.60 9.49
C LYS A 105 30.11 -7.03 10.00
N TYR A 106 30.62 -7.19 11.23
CA TYR A 106 30.86 -8.49 11.85
C TYR A 106 29.57 -9.31 12.06
N PHE A 107 28.46 -8.65 12.40
CA PHE A 107 27.18 -9.29 12.64
C PHE A 107 26.42 -9.60 11.34
N ASP A 108 26.73 -8.86 10.26
CA ASP A 108 26.19 -9.10 8.92
C ASP A 108 26.72 -10.41 8.30
N GLU A 109 28.00 -10.73 8.51
CA GLU A 109 28.63 -11.96 7.99
C GLU A 109 28.15 -13.23 8.72
N LYS A 110 27.90 -13.14 10.03
CA LYS A 110 27.50 -14.29 10.86
C LYS A 110 25.99 -14.55 10.87
N TYR A 111 25.15 -13.52 10.73
CA TYR A 111 23.69 -13.63 10.85
C TYR A 111 22.97 -12.95 9.66
N PRO A 112 22.81 -13.62 8.52
CA PRO A 112 22.26 -12.98 7.31
C PRO A 112 20.78 -12.57 7.41
N THR A 113 20.05 -13.01 8.44
CA THR A 113 18.64 -12.73 8.66
C THR A 113 18.39 -12.24 10.09
N LEU A 114 17.55 -11.21 10.24
CA LEU A 114 17.16 -10.69 11.56
C LEU A 114 16.00 -11.52 12.12
N THR A 115 16.00 -11.82 13.42
CA THR A 115 14.85 -12.41 14.10
C THR A 115 14.00 -11.32 14.78
N ASP A 116 12.71 -11.30 14.46
CA ASP A 116 11.76 -10.43 15.18
C ASP A 116 11.59 -10.87 16.65
N SER A 117 10.95 -10.02 17.46
CA SER A 117 10.51 -10.37 18.84
C SER A 117 9.59 -11.59 18.90
N ARG A 118 9.09 -12.05 17.75
CA ARG A 118 8.27 -13.26 17.57
C ARG A 118 9.04 -14.43 16.94
N GLY A 119 10.37 -14.35 16.84
CA GLY A 119 11.24 -15.39 16.30
C GLY A 119 11.17 -15.60 14.79
N ARG A 120 10.57 -14.68 14.03
CA ARG A 120 10.44 -14.79 12.56
C ARG A 120 11.67 -14.21 11.87
N SER A 121 12.15 -14.87 10.82
CA SER A 121 13.20 -14.34 9.98
C SER A 121 12.67 -13.20 9.10
N LEU A 122 13.27 -12.02 9.24
CA LEU A 122 13.02 -10.86 8.38
C LEU A 122 14.16 -10.66 7.39
N PRO A 123 13.86 -10.25 6.14
CA PRO A 123 14.89 -9.81 5.22
C PRO A 123 15.54 -8.53 5.76
N ARG A 124 16.87 -8.57 5.95
CA ARG A 124 17.68 -7.39 6.28
C ARG A 124 17.53 -6.36 5.14
N MET A 125 17.45 -5.06 5.47
CA MET A 125 17.35 -4.03 4.43
C MET A 125 18.58 -4.12 3.51
N LYS A 126 18.39 -4.42 2.23
CA LYS A 126 19.39 -4.18 1.18
C LYS A 126 19.35 -2.72 0.73
#